data_AF-A0A0Q0FIZ6-F1
#
_entry.id   AF-A0A0Q0FIZ6-F1
#
_cell.length_a   1.000
_cell.length_b   1.000
_cell.length_c   1.000
_cell.angle_alpha   90.00
_cell.angle_beta   90.00
_cell.angle_gamma   90.00
#
_symmetry.space_group_name_H-M   'P 1'
#
loop_
_entity.id
_entity.type
_entity.pdbx_description
1 polymer ?
#
loop_
_entity_poly.entity_id
_entity_poly.type
_entity_poly.pdbx_seq_one_letter_code
_entity_poly.pdbx_strand_id
1 'polypeptide(L)'
;MSATQLQLARALALPSREAMLNREHSVQHFWYNNDQLLTQAWKEWEETEVDTTTFTLDDSLLDKNLREAVNAAWQNPSKEHLVKSLLEEVATDVYQFQFFDPERLAVLRGYLEKVWNANIPMRPPYGIVLNRRGAMLDKRSEGYLAAPSFQAFYNQVLNTYMRPISRLLFPEIIGYDTQTFGFSIYYDPNTDASIRPHTDASSVTLNINLNLPGEEFSGSELDFYDQKNGKVVQLSFKPGSAMIHKGSVPHAAKPITSGDRTNLVLWLFGDNGRIPAPGSKRTEIDPIARWTTPKTTPDGYAPF
;
A
#
# COMPACT_ATOMS: atom_id res chain seq x y z
N MET A 1 31.45 0.35 -25.28
CA MET A 1 30.90 0.31 -23.91
C MET A 1 29.76 -0.70 -23.92
N SER A 2 29.69 -1.60 -22.94
CA SER A 2 28.52 -2.48 -22.76
C SER A 2 27.33 -1.64 -22.32
N ALA A 3 26.11 -1.99 -22.75
CA ALA A 3 24.90 -1.34 -22.28
C ALA A 3 24.75 -1.51 -20.76
N THR A 4 24.25 -0.47 -20.08
CA THR A 4 24.00 -0.52 -18.64
C THR A 4 22.75 -1.35 -18.32
N GLN A 5 22.53 -1.72 -17.05
CA GLN A 5 21.33 -2.49 -16.68
C GLN A 5 20.07 -1.66 -16.91
N LEU A 6 20.13 -0.36 -16.62
CA LEU A 6 19.05 0.58 -16.92
C LEU A 6 18.71 0.63 -18.43
N GLN A 7 19.73 0.70 -19.29
CA GLN A 7 19.52 0.70 -20.74
C GLN A 7 18.93 -0.61 -21.24
N LEU A 8 19.41 -1.75 -20.73
CA LEU A 8 18.90 -3.08 -21.07
C LEU A 8 17.45 -3.26 -20.62
N ALA A 9 17.11 -2.83 -19.41
CA ALA A 9 15.75 -2.90 -18.89
C ALA A 9 14.76 -2.05 -19.70
N ARG A 10 15.14 -0.82 -20.06
CA ARG A 10 14.33 0.08 -20.90
C ARG A 10 14.11 -0.45 -22.32
N ALA A 11 14.99 -1.33 -22.79
CA ALA A 11 14.89 -1.97 -24.11
C ALA A 11 14.03 -3.24 -24.12
N LEU A 12 13.56 -3.72 -22.96
CA LEU A 12 12.70 -4.90 -22.88
C LEU A 12 11.35 -4.65 -23.55
N ALA A 13 10.94 -5.57 -24.41
CA ALA A 13 9.58 -5.60 -24.94
C ALA A 13 8.63 -6.13 -23.86
N LEU A 14 7.79 -5.26 -23.30
CA LEU A 14 6.76 -5.63 -22.34
C LEU A 14 5.77 -6.65 -22.95
N PRO A 15 5.28 -7.63 -22.16
CA PRO A 15 4.17 -8.47 -22.58
C PRO A 15 2.96 -7.62 -22.99
N SER A 16 2.18 -8.12 -23.96
CA SER A 16 1.00 -7.38 -24.42
C SER A 16 -0.03 -7.23 -23.30
N ARG A 17 -0.85 -6.17 -23.39
CA ARG A 17 -1.96 -5.94 -22.45
C ARG A 17 -2.88 -7.16 -22.35
N GLU A 18 -3.20 -7.76 -23.48
CA GLU A 18 -4.06 -8.95 -23.55
C GLU A 18 -3.42 -10.15 -22.84
N ALA A 19 -2.13 -10.41 -23.10
CA ALA A 19 -1.41 -11.50 -22.44
C ALA A 19 -1.36 -11.31 -20.92
N MET A 20 -1.12 -10.07 -20.46
CA MET A 20 -1.17 -9.73 -19.03
C MET A 20 -2.56 -9.93 -18.44
N LEU A 21 -3.64 -9.49 -19.10
CA LEU A 21 -5.02 -9.70 -18.63
C LEU A 21 -5.38 -11.19 -18.54
N ASN A 22 -4.94 -11.97 -19.52
CA ASN A 22 -5.17 -13.42 -19.59
C ASN A 22 -4.22 -14.22 -18.69
N ARG A 23 -3.26 -13.56 -18.04
CA ARG A 23 -2.23 -14.17 -17.18
C ARG A 23 -1.50 -15.32 -17.89
N GLU A 24 -1.14 -15.11 -19.15
CA GLU A 24 -0.44 -16.12 -19.95
C GLU A 24 0.89 -16.53 -19.31
N HIS A 25 1.29 -17.79 -19.47
CA HIS A 25 2.58 -18.29 -18.98
C HIS A 25 3.77 -17.45 -19.48
N SER A 26 3.67 -16.90 -20.69
CA SER A 26 4.67 -16.00 -21.28
C SER A 26 4.94 -14.76 -20.42
N VAL A 27 3.92 -14.23 -19.74
CA VAL A 27 4.02 -13.06 -18.85
C VAL A 27 4.79 -13.41 -17.58
N GLN A 28 4.48 -14.57 -16.98
CA GLN A 28 5.21 -15.04 -15.80
C GLN A 28 6.68 -15.28 -16.13
N HIS A 29 6.96 -15.95 -17.25
CA HIS A 29 8.33 -16.15 -17.73
C HIS A 29 9.06 -14.82 -17.99
N PHE A 30 8.38 -13.80 -18.52
CA PHE A 30 8.98 -12.48 -18.71
C PHE A 30 9.45 -11.89 -17.39
N TRP A 31 8.60 -11.81 -16.37
CA TRP A 31 9.00 -11.20 -15.10
C TRP A 31 10.06 -12.02 -14.39
N TYR A 32 9.89 -13.34 -14.31
CA TYR A 32 10.86 -14.23 -13.68
C TYR A 32 12.26 -14.13 -14.32
N ASN A 33 12.34 -14.18 -15.65
CA ASN A 33 13.63 -14.16 -16.35
C ASN A 33 14.33 -12.78 -16.28
N ASN A 34 13.58 -11.70 -16.02
CA ASN A 34 14.12 -10.34 -15.96
C ASN A 34 14.22 -9.77 -14.54
N ASP A 35 13.89 -10.54 -13.49
CA ASP A 35 13.83 -10.05 -12.11
C ASP A 35 15.13 -9.37 -11.66
N GLN A 36 16.27 -10.03 -11.86
CA GLN A 36 17.57 -9.49 -11.49
C GLN A 36 17.93 -8.24 -12.32
N LEU A 37 17.63 -8.25 -13.63
CA LEU A 37 17.87 -7.11 -14.52
C LEU A 37 17.05 -5.89 -14.07
N LEU A 38 15.76 -6.08 -13.81
CA LEU A 38 14.85 -5.01 -13.38
C LEU A 38 15.23 -4.47 -11.99
N THR A 39 15.58 -5.36 -11.05
CA THR A 39 16.04 -4.95 -9.72
C THR A 39 17.30 -4.09 -9.79
N GLN A 40 18.28 -4.49 -10.62
CA GLN A 40 19.51 -3.70 -10.79
C GLN A 40 19.26 -2.40 -11.57
N ALA A 41 18.35 -2.41 -12.55
CA ALA A 41 17.98 -1.20 -13.29
C ALA A 41 17.34 -0.14 -12.37
N TRP A 42 16.48 -0.55 -11.42
CA TRP A 42 15.90 0.38 -10.44
C TRP A 42 16.95 1.00 -9.52
N LYS A 43 17.91 0.19 -9.07
CA LYS A 43 19.05 0.69 -8.29
C LYS A 43 19.88 1.68 -9.09
N GLU A 44 20.27 1.32 -10.31
CA GLU A 44 21.06 2.18 -11.20
C GLU A 44 20.32 3.48 -11.53
N TRP A 45 19.02 3.41 -11.79
CA TRP A 45 18.17 4.58 -12.04
C TRP A 45 18.14 5.53 -10.85
N GLU A 46 17.98 5.02 -9.63
CA GLU A 46 17.96 5.85 -8.43
C GLU A 46 19.33 6.50 -8.17
N GLU A 47 20.43 5.79 -8.45
CA GLU A 47 21.80 6.32 -8.30
C GLU A 47 22.16 7.39 -9.35
N THR A 48 21.54 7.35 -10.54
CA THR A 48 21.95 8.18 -11.69
C THR A 48 20.96 9.28 -12.06
N GLU A 49 19.66 9.08 -11.86
CA GLU A 49 18.59 9.99 -12.31
C GLU A 49 17.79 10.60 -11.14
N VAL A 50 18.00 10.13 -9.91
CA VAL A 50 17.35 10.66 -8.72
C VAL A 50 18.36 11.39 -7.85
N ASP A 51 18.19 12.71 -7.73
CA ASP A 51 18.99 13.51 -6.79
C ASP A 51 18.45 13.34 -5.36
N THR A 52 18.95 12.33 -4.66
CA THR A 52 18.63 12.02 -3.26
C THR A 52 19.14 13.07 -2.27
N THR A 53 19.90 14.08 -2.70
CA THR A 53 20.28 15.21 -1.84
C THR A 53 19.17 16.26 -1.71
N THR A 54 18.21 16.25 -2.65
CA THR A 54 17.11 17.23 -2.69
C THR A 54 15.89 16.81 -1.88
N PHE A 55 15.75 15.52 -1.58
CA PHE A 55 14.68 14.99 -0.74
C PHE A 55 15.06 13.62 -0.16
N THR A 56 14.34 13.19 0.87
CA THR A 56 14.46 11.86 1.46
C THR A 56 13.09 11.23 1.58
N LEU A 57 12.99 9.93 1.29
CA LEU A 57 11.79 9.14 1.56
C LEU A 57 11.91 8.53 2.95
N ASP A 58 11.40 9.25 3.95
CA ASP A 58 11.38 8.82 5.35
C ASP A 58 10.06 9.24 6.02
N ASP A 59 9.96 9.04 7.33
CA ASP A 59 8.75 9.41 8.06
C ASP A 59 8.51 10.91 8.19
N SER A 60 9.43 11.79 7.75
CA SER A 60 9.15 13.23 7.65
C SER A 60 8.02 13.56 6.67
N LEU A 61 7.66 12.61 5.81
CA LEU A 61 6.53 12.70 4.89
C LEU A 61 5.18 12.42 5.56
N LEU A 62 5.19 11.79 6.74
CA LEU A 62 3.97 11.45 7.49
C LEU A 62 3.46 12.64 8.30
N ASP A 63 2.17 12.60 8.63
CA ASP A 63 1.53 13.58 9.50
C ASP A 63 2.30 13.71 10.81
N LYS A 64 2.56 14.96 11.23
CA LYS A 64 3.38 15.25 12.41
C LYS A 64 2.80 14.62 13.67
N ASN A 65 1.49 14.72 13.89
CA ASN A 65 0.87 14.21 15.10
C ASN A 65 0.92 12.68 15.13
N LEU A 66 0.69 12.04 13.97
CA LEU A 66 0.82 10.60 13.83
C LEU A 66 2.26 10.14 14.13
N ARG A 67 3.27 10.78 13.51
CA ARG A 67 4.69 10.48 13.73
C ARG A 67 5.08 10.62 15.19
N GLU A 68 4.71 11.72 15.84
CA GLU A 68 5.03 11.96 17.25
C GLU A 68 4.35 10.93 18.18
N ALA A 69 3.08 10.62 17.94
CA ALA A 69 2.33 9.63 18.73
C ALA A 69 2.91 8.21 18.58
N VAL A 70 3.24 7.80 17.35
CA VAL A 70 3.86 6.50 17.06
C VAL A 70 5.25 6.41 17.69
N ASN A 71 6.07 7.45 17.58
CA ASN A 71 7.38 7.50 18.22
C ASN A 71 7.28 7.41 19.75
N ALA A 72 6.31 8.11 20.35
CA ALA A 72 6.07 8.05 21.79
C ALA A 72 5.66 6.63 22.24
N ALA A 73 4.86 5.93 21.44
CA ALA A 73 4.42 4.56 21.73
C ALA A 73 5.55 3.53 21.55
N TRP A 74 6.43 3.69 20.55
CA TRP A 74 7.63 2.86 20.42
C TRP A 74 8.60 3.04 21.59
N GLN A 75 8.76 4.26 22.10
CA GLN A 75 9.59 4.53 23.27
C GLN A 75 8.96 4.03 24.58
N ASN A 76 7.63 4.16 24.70
CA ASN A 76 6.87 3.70 25.85
C ASN A 76 5.48 3.22 25.39
N PRO A 77 5.28 1.89 25.26
CA PRO A 77 4.02 1.33 24.75
C PRO A 77 2.76 1.75 25.50
N SER A 78 2.84 2.15 26.78
CA SER A 78 1.69 2.71 27.52
C SER A 78 1.13 4.02 26.92
N LYS A 79 1.90 4.69 26.05
CA LYS A 79 1.49 5.91 25.34
C LYS A 79 0.71 5.67 24.05
N GLU A 80 0.40 4.43 23.69
CA GLU A 80 -0.36 4.11 22.47
C GLU A 80 -1.76 4.75 22.40
N HIS A 81 -2.30 5.19 23.54
CA HIS A 81 -3.54 5.97 23.58
C HIS A 81 -3.45 7.29 22.78
N LEU A 82 -2.25 7.87 22.66
CA LEU A 82 -2.00 9.05 21.81
C LEU A 82 -2.19 8.73 20.33
N VAL A 83 -1.88 7.51 19.92
CA VAL A 83 -2.10 7.04 18.55
C VAL A 83 -3.59 6.81 18.37
N LYS A 84 -4.24 6.12 19.33
CA LYS A 84 -5.69 5.85 19.29
C LYS A 84 -6.52 7.12 19.17
N SER A 85 -6.14 8.22 19.83
CA SER A 85 -6.90 9.47 19.78
C SER A 85 -6.87 10.18 18.42
N LEU A 86 -5.99 9.77 17.51
CA LEU A 86 -5.93 10.28 16.13
C LEU A 86 -6.82 9.48 15.16
N LEU A 87 -7.36 8.33 15.60
CA LEU A 87 -8.08 7.38 14.76
C LEU A 87 -9.59 7.51 15.02
N GLU A 88 -10.33 7.96 14.02
CA GLU A 88 -11.79 8.08 14.10
C GLU A 88 -12.44 6.80 13.57
N GLU A 89 -13.23 6.10 14.40
CA GLU A 89 -14.04 4.97 13.93
C GLU A 89 -15.26 5.50 13.16
N VAL A 90 -15.21 5.40 11.83
CA VAL A 90 -16.22 5.94 10.91
C VAL A 90 -17.27 4.91 10.51
N ALA A 91 -16.95 3.62 10.65
CA ALA A 91 -17.88 2.50 10.63
C ALA A 91 -17.33 1.37 11.52
N THR A 92 -18.15 0.38 11.88
CA THR A 92 -17.67 -0.75 12.71
C THR A 92 -16.40 -1.37 12.10
N ASP A 93 -15.29 -1.34 12.84
CA ASP A 93 -13.98 -1.85 12.41
C ASP A 93 -13.35 -1.13 11.19
N VAL A 94 -13.76 0.11 10.92
CA VAL A 94 -13.21 0.98 9.88
C VAL A 94 -12.83 2.32 10.49
N TYR A 95 -11.55 2.68 10.40
CA TYR A 95 -11.00 3.88 11.01
C TYR A 95 -10.41 4.81 9.95
N GLN A 96 -10.67 6.10 10.08
CA GLN A 96 -10.12 7.16 9.23
C GLN A 96 -9.18 8.05 10.03
N PHE A 97 -8.08 8.48 9.39
CA PHE A 97 -7.09 9.37 10.01
C PHE A 97 -6.19 10.03 8.95
N GLN A 98 -5.50 11.10 9.35
CA GLN A 98 -4.46 11.73 8.52
C GLN A 98 -3.18 10.88 8.61
N PHE A 99 -2.70 10.36 7.47
CA PHE A 99 -1.52 9.50 7.44
C PHE A 99 -0.28 10.25 6.92
N PHE A 100 -0.38 10.82 5.72
CA PHE A 100 0.64 11.68 5.15
C PHE A 100 0.42 13.13 5.53
N ASP A 101 1.49 13.90 5.67
CA ASP A 101 1.42 15.35 5.75
C ASP A 101 1.07 15.91 4.34
N PRO A 102 -0.07 16.59 4.16
CA PRO A 102 -0.47 17.12 2.86
C PRO A 102 0.54 18.08 2.23
N GLU A 103 1.31 18.83 3.03
CA GLU A 103 2.33 19.76 2.53
C GLU A 103 3.59 19.02 2.04
N ARG A 104 3.86 17.84 2.60
CA ARG A 104 5.02 17.01 2.27
C ARG A 104 4.71 15.94 1.22
N LEU A 105 3.43 15.64 1.00
CA LEU A 105 2.96 14.61 0.06
C LEU A 105 3.47 14.83 -1.38
N ALA A 106 3.69 16.09 -1.77
CA ALA A 106 4.29 16.45 -3.05
C ALA A 106 5.67 15.82 -3.29
N VAL A 107 6.45 15.56 -2.23
CA VAL A 107 7.75 14.88 -2.33
C VAL A 107 7.56 13.43 -2.79
N LEU A 108 6.70 12.68 -2.10
CA LEU A 108 6.40 11.30 -2.48
C LEU A 108 5.76 11.24 -3.88
N ARG A 109 4.75 12.09 -4.14
CA ARG A 109 4.12 12.14 -5.46
C ARG A 109 5.10 12.49 -6.57
N GLY A 110 5.99 13.46 -6.37
CA GLY A 110 7.03 13.81 -7.32
C GLY A 110 8.02 12.67 -7.58
N TYR A 111 8.44 11.95 -6.53
CA TYR A 111 9.25 10.75 -6.68
C TYR A 111 8.55 9.68 -7.52
N LEU A 112 7.28 9.41 -7.19
CA LEU A 112 6.44 8.48 -7.93
C LEU A 112 6.31 8.94 -9.40
N GLU A 113 6.03 10.21 -9.70
CA GLU A 113 6.02 10.67 -11.09
C GLU A 113 7.35 10.37 -11.85
N LYS A 114 8.51 10.52 -11.20
CA LYS A 114 9.79 10.13 -11.80
C LYS A 114 9.89 8.63 -12.04
N VAL A 115 9.44 7.80 -11.09
CA VAL A 115 9.37 6.33 -11.24
C VAL A 115 8.55 5.94 -12.47
N TRP A 116 7.39 6.57 -12.68
CA TRP A 116 6.52 6.25 -13.83
C TRP A 116 7.16 6.67 -15.16
N ASN A 117 7.90 7.78 -15.15
CA ASN A 117 8.61 8.29 -16.31
C ASN A 117 9.96 7.59 -16.55
N ALA A 118 10.38 6.68 -15.67
CA ALA A 118 11.66 5.98 -15.77
C ALA A 118 11.71 4.99 -16.94
N ASN A 119 10.56 4.61 -17.52
CA ASN A 119 10.44 3.62 -18.59
C ASN A 119 11.07 2.25 -18.25
N ILE A 120 11.18 1.92 -16.97
CA ILE A 120 11.57 0.59 -16.51
C ILE A 120 10.28 -0.24 -16.38
N PRO A 121 10.22 -1.45 -16.95
CA PRO A 121 9.07 -2.34 -16.79
C PRO A 121 8.66 -2.52 -15.32
N MET A 122 7.38 -2.26 -15.02
CA MET A 122 6.74 -2.59 -13.75
C MET A 122 5.48 -3.39 -13.98
N ARG A 123 5.24 -4.37 -13.12
CA ARG A 123 4.02 -5.18 -13.16
C ARG A 123 2.87 -4.38 -12.55
N PRO A 124 1.77 -4.13 -13.28
CA PRO A 124 0.58 -3.52 -12.71
C PRO A 124 -0.15 -4.51 -11.80
N PRO A 125 -0.86 -4.04 -10.76
CA PRO A 125 -1.67 -4.91 -9.93
C PRO A 125 -2.84 -5.52 -10.71
N TYR A 126 -3.09 -6.82 -10.51
CA TYR A 126 -4.23 -7.51 -11.11
C TYR A 126 -5.52 -7.26 -10.31
N GLY A 127 -6.63 -7.00 -11.00
CA GLY A 127 -7.97 -6.88 -10.38
C GLY A 127 -8.75 -5.63 -10.77
N ILE A 128 -8.05 -4.55 -11.14
CA ILE A 128 -8.61 -3.35 -11.78
C ILE A 128 -7.99 -3.31 -13.17
N VAL A 129 -8.81 -3.32 -14.22
CA VAL A 129 -8.45 -3.51 -15.64
C VAL A 129 -7.09 -2.87 -15.99
N LEU A 130 -6.01 -3.64 -15.83
CA LEU A 130 -4.60 -3.21 -15.80
C LEU A 130 -4.42 -1.72 -15.50
N ASN A 131 -4.30 -1.41 -14.21
CA ASN A 131 -4.06 -0.06 -13.75
C ASN A 131 -2.85 0.55 -14.48
N ARG A 132 -3.08 1.48 -15.40
CA ARG A 132 -2.07 2.01 -16.33
C ARG A 132 -0.92 2.73 -15.61
N ARG A 133 -1.12 3.05 -14.33
CA ARG A 133 -0.20 3.76 -13.46
C ARG A 133 -0.15 3.12 -12.07
N GLY A 134 -0.53 1.85 -11.93
CA GLY A 134 -0.36 1.10 -10.69
C GLY A 134 0.93 0.28 -10.73
N ALA A 135 1.49 0.00 -9.56
CA ALA A 135 2.69 -0.83 -9.43
C ALA A 135 2.53 -1.79 -8.25
N MET A 136 3.07 -3.00 -8.39
CA MET A 136 3.36 -3.86 -7.25
C MET A 136 4.49 -3.23 -6.42
N LEU A 137 4.35 -3.22 -5.09
CA LEU A 137 5.30 -2.55 -4.18
C LEU A 137 6.05 -3.54 -3.28
N ASP A 138 5.50 -4.74 -3.07
CA ASP A 138 6.16 -5.76 -2.25
C ASP A 138 7.26 -6.47 -3.05
N LYS A 139 8.45 -6.60 -2.46
CA LYS A 139 9.62 -7.24 -3.10
C LYS A 139 9.44 -8.70 -3.50
N ARG A 140 8.41 -9.38 -2.98
CA ARG A 140 8.07 -10.76 -3.37
C ARG A 140 7.22 -10.81 -4.64
N SER A 141 6.65 -9.68 -5.06
CA SER A 141 5.90 -9.59 -6.30
C SER A 141 6.84 -9.42 -7.47
N GLU A 142 6.68 -10.28 -8.48
CA GLU A 142 7.32 -10.12 -9.77
C GLU A 142 7.12 -8.71 -10.34
N GLY A 143 8.18 -8.08 -10.85
CA GLY A 143 8.11 -6.75 -11.48
C GLY A 143 7.74 -5.59 -10.54
N TYR A 144 7.99 -5.73 -9.24
CA TYR A 144 7.77 -4.68 -8.24
C TYR A 144 8.66 -3.44 -8.47
N LEU A 145 8.29 -2.33 -7.83
CA LEU A 145 9.13 -1.14 -7.72
C LEU A 145 10.34 -1.41 -6.81
N ALA A 146 11.46 -1.83 -7.41
CA ALA A 146 12.65 -2.28 -6.69
C ALA A 146 13.62 -1.16 -6.28
N ALA A 147 13.22 0.11 -6.41
CA ALA A 147 14.07 1.24 -6.06
C ALA A 147 14.43 1.22 -4.56
N PRO A 148 15.73 1.21 -4.19
CA PRO A 148 16.17 0.98 -2.81
C PRO A 148 15.57 1.94 -1.77
N SER A 149 15.55 3.24 -2.04
CA SER A 149 15.03 4.23 -1.09
C SER A 149 13.52 4.07 -0.88
N PHE A 150 12.78 3.77 -1.95
CA PHE A 150 11.35 3.48 -1.86
C PHE A 150 11.09 2.21 -1.06
N GLN A 151 11.86 1.14 -1.30
CA GLN A 151 11.72 -0.11 -0.55
C GLN A 151 12.02 0.08 0.95
N ALA A 152 13.01 0.90 1.31
CA ALA A 152 13.28 1.25 2.70
C ALA A 152 12.09 1.99 3.33
N PHE A 153 11.57 3.01 2.63
CA PHE A 153 10.40 3.79 3.07
C PHE A 153 9.13 2.93 3.22
N TYR A 154 8.84 2.09 2.23
CA TYR A 154 7.72 1.15 2.23
C TYR A 154 7.77 0.21 3.44
N ASN A 155 8.95 -0.35 3.74
CA ASN A 155 9.14 -1.20 4.91
C ASN A 155 8.98 -0.42 6.23
N GLN A 156 9.43 0.83 6.29
CA GLN A 156 9.21 1.69 7.46
C GLN A 156 7.72 1.96 7.70
N VAL A 157 6.97 2.30 6.65
CA VAL A 157 5.51 2.50 6.72
C VAL A 157 4.81 1.26 7.27
N LEU A 158 5.11 0.08 6.74
CA LEU A 158 4.49 -1.16 7.19
C LEU A 158 4.88 -1.54 8.62
N ASN A 159 6.16 -1.44 8.94
CA ASN A 159 6.70 -1.98 10.19
C ASN A 159 6.57 -1.05 11.37
N THR A 160 6.85 0.23 11.18
CA THR A 160 6.84 1.23 12.24
C THR A 160 5.45 1.79 12.48
N TYR A 161 4.60 1.86 11.44
CA TYR A 161 3.29 2.50 11.51
C TYR A 161 2.13 1.50 11.39
N MET A 162 1.94 0.91 10.20
CA MET A 162 0.73 0.13 9.92
C MET A 162 0.54 -1.03 10.90
N ARG A 163 1.57 -1.84 11.17
CA ARG A 163 1.45 -3.04 12.01
C ARG A 163 1.08 -2.75 13.47
N PRO A 164 1.81 -1.92 14.23
CA PRO A 164 1.42 -1.65 15.61
C PRO A 164 0.05 -0.96 15.71
N ILE A 165 -0.30 -0.07 14.78
CA ILE A 165 -1.65 0.53 14.70
C ILE A 165 -2.71 -0.56 14.47
N SER A 166 -2.44 -1.49 13.55
CA SER A 166 -3.34 -2.61 13.25
C SER A 166 -3.58 -3.48 14.49
N ARG A 167 -2.54 -3.77 15.26
CA ARG A 167 -2.65 -4.56 16.50
C ARG A 167 -3.38 -3.83 17.61
N LEU A 168 -3.26 -2.50 17.66
CA LEU A 168 -3.99 -1.64 18.59
C LEU A 168 -5.50 -1.65 18.31
N LEU A 169 -5.89 -1.59 17.03
CA LEU A 169 -7.29 -1.60 16.61
C LEU A 169 -7.90 -3.01 16.62
N PHE A 170 -7.13 -4.01 16.18
CA PHE A 170 -7.59 -5.37 15.91
C PHE A 170 -6.65 -6.40 16.60
N PRO A 171 -6.71 -6.56 17.93
CA PRO A 171 -5.76 -7.42 18.66
C PRO A 171 -5.78 -8.89 18.18
N GLU A 172 -6.89 -9.36 17.61
CA GLU A 172 -7.02 -10.71 17.03
C GLU A 172 -6.09 -10.99 15.84
N ILE A 173 -5.45 -9.96 15.27
CA ILE A 173 -4.55 -10.10 14.12
C ILE A 173 -3.12 -10.48 14.53
N ILE A 174 -2.76 -10.44 15.82
CA ILE A 174 -1.42 -10.84 16.26
C ILE A 174 -1.19 -12.33 15.94
N GLY A 175 -0.14 -12.60 15.16
CA GLY A 175 0.16 -13.93 14.63
C GLY A 175 -0.40 -14.16 13.21
N TYR A 176 -1.17 -13.21 12.70
CA TYR A 176 -1.67 -13.13 11.33
C TYR A 176 -1.23 -11.83 10.64
N ASP A 177 -0.07 -11.31 11.01
CA ASP A 177 0.46 -10.03 10.54
C ASP A 177 1.99 -10.07 10.30
N THR A 178 2.51 -11.28 10.14
CA THR A 178 3.94 -11.58 9.91
C THR A 178 4.38 -11.22 8.50
N GLN A 179 3.45 -11.16 7.56
CA GLN A 179 3.65 -10.86 6.15
C GLN A 179 2.96 -9.54 5.78
N THR A 180 3.52 -8.87 4.77
CA THR A 180 2.97 -7.63 4.20
C THR A 180 2.59 -7.82 2.73
N PHE A 181 1.85 -6.90 2.15
CA PHE A 181 1.72 -6.80 0.69
C PHE A 181 1.30 -5.38 0.35
N GLY A 182 1.59 -4.92 -0.86
CA GLY A 182 1.29 -3.55 -1.21
C GLY A 182 1.28 -3.32 -2.71
N PHE A 183 0.36 -2.47 -3.14
CA PHE A 183 0.24 -2.05 -4.52
C PHE A 183 -0.28 -0.61 -4.59
N SER A 184 0.07 0.10 -5.66
CA SER A 184 -0.51 1.40 -5.97
C SER A 184 -1.61 1.27 -7.01
N ILE A 185 -2.62 2.14 -6.91
CA ILE A 185 -3.77 2.18 -7.81
C ILE A 185 -3.93 3.61 -8.30
N TYR A 186 -4.08 3.78 -9.60
CA TYR A 186 -4.54 5.00 -10.25
C TYR A 186 -5.94 4.81 -10.84
N TYR A 187 -6.89 5.63 -10.41
CA TYR A 187 -8.25 5.66 -10.91
C TYR A 187 -8.38 6.83 -11.88
N ASP A 188 -8.92 6.57 -13.08
CA ASP A 188 -9.31 7.61 -14.03
C ASP A 188 -10.71 7.32 -14.61
N PRO A 189 -11.47 8.33 -15.05
CA PRO A 189 -12.85 8.14 -15.52
C PRO A 189 -12.95 7.39 -16.85
N ASN A 190 -11.84 7.21 -17.57
CA ASN A 190 -11.78 6.52 -18.86
C ASN A 190 -11.48 5.02 -18.71
N THR A 191 -11.28 4.54 -17.48
CA THR A 191 -11.06 3.13 -17.16
C THR A 191 -12.22 2.60 -16.34
N ASP A 192 -12.50 1.29 -16.42
CA ASP A 192 -13.43 0.64 -15.50
C ASP A 192 -12.77 0.55 -14.13
N ALA A 193 -12.89 1.64 -13.39
CA ALA A 193 -12.21 1.88 -12.13
C ALA A 193 -13.10 1.54 -10.93
N SER A 194 -14.25 0.89 -11.17
CA SER A 194 -15.13 0.41 -10.11
C SER A 194 -14.69 -0.96 -9.60
N ILE A 195 -14.81 -1.18 -8.29
CA ILE A 195 -14.57 -2.50 -7.70
C ILE A 195 -15.86 -2.96 -7.07
N ARG A 196 -16.36 -4.10 -7.54
CA ARG A 196 -17.56 -4.74 -7.00
C ARG A 196 -17.40 -5.02 -5.50
N PRO A 197 -18.50 -5.14 -4.75
CA PRO A 197 -18.44 -5.53 -3.34
C PRO A 197 -17.58 -6.79 -3.13
N HIS A 198 -16.59 -6.69 -2.27
CA HIS A 198 -15.63 -7.75 -1.95
C HIS A 198 -15.11 -7.62 -0.52
N THR A 199 -14.34 -8.62 -0.09
CA THR A 199 -13.47 -8.55 1.08
C THR A 199 -12.03 -8.72 0.61
N ASP A 200 -11.08 -8.21 1.37
CA ASP A 200 -9.67 -8.40 1.07
C ASP A 200 -9.16 -9.72 1.65
N ALA A 201 -8.19 -10.32 0.96
CA ALA A 201 -7.45 -11.48 1.45
C ALA A 201 -6.36 -11.05 2.45
N SER A 202 -6.72 -10.19 3.40
CA SER A 202 -5.83 -9.59 4.40
C SER A 202 -6.44 -9.72 5.79
N SER A 203 -5.58 -9.72 6.80
CA SER A 203 -6.00 -9.49 8.19
C SER A 203 -6.44 -8.04 8.36
N VAL A 204 -5.65 -7.12 7.80
CA VAL A 204 -5.89 -5.67 7.83
C VAL A 204 -5.49 -5.06 6.50
N THR A 205 -6.31 -4.15 6.00
CA THR A 205 -6.04 -3.30 4.84
C THR A 205 -5.90 -1.86 5.29
N LEU A 206 -4.90 -1.16 4.74
CA LEU A 206 -4.70 0.28 4.85
C LEU A 206 -4.73 0.86 3.44
N ASN A 207 -5.71 1.72 3.17
CA ASN A 207 -5.88 2.41 1.91
C ASN A 207 -5.57 3.90 2.11
N ILE A 208 -4.63 4.46 1.37
CA ILE A 208 -4.12 5.83 1.57
C ILE A 208 -4.24 6.62 0.28
N ASN A 209 -4.86 7.80 0.36
CA ASN A 209 -4.96 8.71 -0.77
C ASN A 209 -3.68 9.54 -0.93
N LEU A 210 -3.13 9.54 -2.15
CA LEU A 210 -1.92 10.28 -2.50
C LEU A 210 -2.19 11.54 -3.33
N ASN A 211 -3.44 11.89 -3.65
CA ASN A 211 -3.72 13.16 -4.31
C ASN A 211 -3.20 14.34 -3.50
N LEU A 212 -2.67 15.34 -4.20
CA LEU A 212 -2.22 16.59 -3.62
C LEU A 212 -3.41 17.51 -3.30
N PRO A 213 -3.26 18.44 -2.35
CA PRO A 213 -4.22 19.53 -2.19
C PRO A 213 -4.48 20.25 -3.52
N GLY A 214 -5.76 20.37 -3.93
CA GLY A 214 -6.17 20.95 -5.21
C GLY A 214 -6.34 19.95 -6.36
N GLU A 215 -5.93 18.69 -6.20
CA GLU A 215 -6.26 17.60 -7.13
C GLU A 215 -7.60 16.98 -6.76
N GLU A 216 -8.68 17.73 -7.04
CA GLU A 216 -10.04 17.30 -6.73
C GLU A 216 -10.54 16.21 -7.70
N PHE A 217 -11.35 15.29 -7.17
CA PHE A 217 -12.04 14.26 -7.96
C PHE A 217 -13.47 14.07 -7.44
N SER A 218 -14.34 13.48 -8.27
CA SER A 218 -15.70 13.11 -7.87
C SER A 218 -15.99 11.63 -8.12
N GLY A 219 -16.85 11.03 -7.31
CA GLY A 219 -17.01 9.58 -7.29
C GLY A 219 -15.89 8.91 -6.50
N SER A 220 -15.62 7.64 -6.79
CA SER A 220 -14.57 6.86 -6.11
C SER A 220 -14.75 6.71 -4.58
N GLU A 221 -15.92 7.05 -4.04
CA GLU A 221 -16.21 6.79 -2.64
C GLU A 221 -16.15 5.29 -2.33
N LEU A 222 -15.73 4.95 -1.12
CA LEU A 222 -15.78 3.59 -0.61
C LEU A 222 -17.07 3.37 0.15
N ASP A 223 -17.84 2.39 -0.28
CA ASP A 223 -19.02 1.91 0.43
C ASP A 223 -18.60 0.75 1.34
N PHE A 224 -18.57 0.95 2.65
CA PHE A 224 -18.35 -0.09 3.64
C PHE A 224 -19.67 -0.64 4.16
N TYR A 225 -19.84 -1.96 4.13
CA TYR A 225 -21.01 -2.60 4.71
C TYR A 225 -20.79 -2.91 6.19
N ASP A 226 -21.41 -2.09 7.04
CA ASP A 226 -21.44 -2.32 8.48
C ASP A 226 -22.40 -3.47 8.80
N GLN A 227 -21.83 -4.67 8.95
CA GLN A 227 -22.57 -5.89 9.25
C GLN A 227 -23.30 -5.83 10.60
N LYS A 228 -22.81 -5.05 11.56
CA LYS A 228 -23.39 -4.94 12.90
C LYS A 228 -24.67 -4.11 12.87
N ASN A 229 -24.66 -3.04 12.09
CA ASN A 229 -25.79 -2.10 12.00
C ASN A 229 -26.68 -2.34 10.76
N GLY A 230 -26.26 -3.20 9.82
CA GLY A 230 -26.96 -3.48 8.57
C GLY A 230 -27.01 -2.28 7.62
N LYS A 231 -25.99 -1.40 7.68
CA LYS A 231 -25.97 -0.13 6.93
C LYS A 231 -24.75 -0.06 6.02
N VAL A 232 -24.87 0.66 4.92
CA VAL A 232 -23.73 1.07 4.10
C VAL A 232 -23.28 2.44 4.58
N VAL A 233 -21.99 2.55 4.91
CA VAL A 233 -21.33 3.82 5.22
C VAL A 233 -20.44 4.19 4.04
N GLN A 234 -20.73 5.32 3.43
CA GLN A 234 -19.97 5.83 2.30
C GLN A 234 -18.93 6.83 2.77
N LEU A 235 -17.68 6.65 2.34
CA LEU A 235 -16.56 7.46 2.77
C LEU A 235 -15.75 7.94 1.57
N SER A 236 -15.33 9.20 1.63
CA SER A 236 -14.44 9.82 0.66
C SER A 236 -13.05 10.05 1.26
N PHE A 237 -12.06 10.20 0.40
CA PHE A 237 -10.69 10.52 0.83
C PHE A 237 -10.42 12.01 0.71
N LYS A 238 -9.56 12.50 1.61
CA LYS A 238 -8.85 13.79 1.51
C LYS A 238 -7.37 13.53 1.20
N PRO A 239 -6.61 14.52 0.68
CA PRO A 239 -5.17 14.43 0.49
C PRO A 239 -4.44 13.85 1.70
N GLY A 240 -3.67 12.77 1.50
CA GLY A 240 -2.87 12.12 2.55
C GLY A 240 -3.66 11.35 3.62
N SER A 241 -5.00 11.36 3.58
CA SER A 241 -5.83 10.60 4.52
C SER A 241 -5.79 9.11 4.21
N ALA A 242 -5.95 8.31 5.26
CA ALA A 242 -6.02 6.86 5.17
C ALA A 242 -7.29 6.30 5.80
N MET A 243 -7.69 5.13 5.30
CA MET A 243 -8.70 4.27 5.90
C MET A 243 -8.05 2.93 6.24
N ILE A 244 -8.15 2.51 7.50
CA ILE A 244 -7.67 1.22 7.97
C ILE A 244 -8.85 0.37 8.45
N HIS A 245 -8.93 -0.87 7.99
CA HIS A 245 -10.03 -1.78 8.33
C HIS A 245 -9.57 -3.24 8.30
N LYS A 246 -10.33 -4.14 8.94
CA LYS A 246 -10.11 -5.58 8.75
C LYS A 246 -10.38 -5.95 7.29
N GLY A 247 -9.58 -6.84 6.72
CA GLY A 247 -9.80 -7.31 5.35
C GLY A 247 -11.17 -8.01 5.17
N SER A 248 -11.70 -8.60 6.23
CA SER A 248 -13.03 -9.23 6.25
C SER A 248 -14.22 -8.25 6.20
N VAL A 249 -14.01 -6.93 6.31
CA VAL A 249 -15.08 -5.94 6.15
C VAL A 249 -15.48 -5.85 4.68
N PRO A 250 -16.72 -6.20 4.30
CA PRO A 250 -17.16 -6.10 2.91
C PRO A 250 -17.23 -4.63 2.48
N HIS A 251 -16.64 -4.32 1.34
CA HIS A 251 -16.62 -2.96 0.81
C HIS A 251 -16.58 -2.94 -0.73
N ALA A 252 -16.93 -1.79 -1.31
CA ALA A 252 -16.89 -1.54 -2.74
C ALA A 252 -16.30 -0.16 -3.03
N ALA A 253 -15.68 -0.02 -4.20
CA ALA A 253 -15.22 1.27 -4.69
C ALA A 253 -16.13 1.74 -5.83
N LYS A 254 -16.74 2.92 -5.66
CA LYS A 254 -17.56 3.52 -6.70
C LYS A 254 -16.73 3.92 -7.92
N PRO A 255 -17.33 3.99 -9.11
CA PRO A 255 -16.66 4.57 -10.27
C PRO A 255 -16.20 5.99 -9.97
N ILE A 256 -14.98 6.34 -10.39
CA ILE A 256 -14.57 7.74 -10.48
C ILE A 256 -15.29 8.38 -11.68
N THR A 257 -15.74 9.63 -11.52
CA THR A 257 -16.57 10.33 -12.52
C THR A 257 -15.92 11.60 -13.06
N SER A 258 -14.99 12.19 -12.31
CA SER A 258 -14.13 13.29 -12.77
C SER A 258 -12.84 13.34 -11.95
N GLY A 259 -11.80 14.00 -12.50
CA GLY A 259 -10.47 14.04 -11.90
C GLY A 259 -9.77 12.68 -11.94
N ASP A 260 -8.64 12.58 -11.24
CA ASP A 260 -7.86 11.35 -11.12
C ASP A 260 -7.56 11.09 -9.65
N ARG A 261 -7.48 9.81 -9.27
CA ARG A 261 -7.18 9.43 -7.88
C ARG A 261 -6.04 8.44 -7.80
N THR A 262 -5.03 8.73 -6.99
CA THR A 262 -3.89 7.83 -6.76
C THR A 262 -3.88 7.32 -5.33
N ASN A 263 -3.82 6.01 -5.13
CA ASN A 263 -3.82 5.39 -3.81
C ASN A 263 -2.69 4.39 -3.62
N LEU A 264 -2.27 4.23 -2.37
CA LEU A 264 -1.54 3.06 -1.89
C LEU A 264 -2.51 2.16 -1.15
N VAL A 265 -2.48 0.87 -1.44
CA VAL A 265 -3.20 -0.15 -0.69
C VAL A 265 -2.19 -1.12 -0.13
N LEU A 266 -2.19 -1.24 1.20
CA LEU A 266 -1.21 -2.01 1.97
C LEU A 266 -1.95 -3.03 2.84
N TRP A 267 -1.45 -4.25 2.87
CA TRP A 267 -2.05 -5.38 3.57
C TRP A 267 -1.09 -5.96 4.61
N LEU A 268 -1.67 -6.48 5.68
CA LEU A 268 -1.03 -7.41 6.61
C LEU A 268 -1.76 -8.75 6.57
N PHE A 269 -1.00 -9.84 6.62
CA PHE A 269 -1.52 -11.21 6.74
C PHE A 269 -0.46 -12.11 7.41
N GLY A 270 -0.85 -13.32 7.79
CA GLY A 270 0.02 -14.31 8.39
C GLY A 270 0.70 -15.20 7.36
N ASP A 271 1.62 -16.06 7.82
CA ASP A 271 2.37 -16.94 6.93
C ASP A 271 1.44 -17.77 6.03
N ASN A 272 1.81 -17.91 4.76
CA ASN A 272 1.10 -18.57 3.68
C ASN A 272 -0.30 -17.97 3.42
N GLY A 273 -0.45 -16.65 3.59
CA GLY A 273 -1.72 -15.96 3.31
C GLY A 273 -2.77 -16.15 4.41
N ARG A 274 -2.40 -16.63 5.60
CA ARG A 274 -3.37 -16.90 6.68
C ARG A 274 -3.95 -15.61 7.24
N ILE A 275 -5.25 -15.61 7.50
CA ILE A 275 -5.98 -14.52 8.15
C ILE A 275 -6.75 -15.06 9.37
N PRO A 276 -7.11 -14.21 10.34
CA PRO A 276 -7.93 -14.64 11.46
C PRO A 276 -9.25 -15.25 11.02
N ALA A 277 -9.70 -16.29 11.70
CA ALA A 277 -11.01 -16.87 11.46
C ALA A 277 -12.14 -15.86 11.71
N PRO A 278 -13.26 -15.93 10.96
CA PRO A 278 -14.44 -15.12 11.24
C PRO A 278 -14.89 -15.28 12.70
N GLY A 279 -15.11 -14.16 13.39
CA GLY A 279 -15.53 -14.17 14.80
C GLY A 279 -14.43 -14.48 15.81
N SER A 280 -13.14 -14.46 15.42
CA SER A 280 -12.01 -14.52 16.36
C SER A 280 -12.21 -13.54 17.52
N LYS A 281 -12.01 -14.04 18.75
CA LYS A 281 -12.20 -13.24 19.96
C LYS A 281 -11.11 -12.18 20.07
N ARG A 282 -11.52 -10.96 20.43
CA ARG A 282 -10.60 -9.88 20.82
C ARG A 282 -10.21 -10.07 22.28
N THR A 283 -9.03 -10.63 22.51
CA THR A 283 -8.45 -10.67 23.84
C THR A 283 -7.65 -9.39 24.08
N GLU A 284 -7.62 -8.91 25.32
CA GLU A 284 -6.70 -7.85 25.68
C GLU A 284 -5.27 -8.33 25.53
N ILE A 285 -4.43 -7.49 24.92
CA ILE A 285 -3.01 -7.75 24.69
C ILE A 285 -2.24 -6.62 25.35
N ASP A 286 -1.12 -6.95 25.98
CA ASP A 286 -0.24 -5.94 26.56
C ASP A 286 0.30 -5.00 25.47
N PRO A 287 0.30 -3.67 25.68
CA PRO A 287 0.90 -2.73 24.73
C PRO A 287 2.33 -3.13 24.31
N ILE A 288 3.14 -3.66 25.22
CA ILE A 288 4.51 -4.12 24.93
C ILE A 288 4.51 -5.18 23.83
N ALA A 289 3.51 -6.06 23.76
CA ALA A 289 3.42 -7.07 22.70
C ALA A 289 2.94 -6.46 21.36
N ARG A 290 2.09 -5.42 21.38
CA ARG A 290 1.62 -4.72 20.18
C ARG A 290 2.76 -4.01 19.46
N TRP A 291 3.56 -3.24 20.21
CA TRP A 291 4.64 -2.39 19.70
C TRP A 291 5.95 -3.17 19.53
N THR A 292 5.91 -4.18 18.67
CA THR A 292 7.05 -5.03 18.30
C THR A 292 7.08 -5.29 16.80
N THR A 293 8.28 -5.57 16.27
CA THR A 293 8.41 -6.09 14.90
C THR A 293 8.45 -7.63 14.94
N PRO A 294 7.69 -8.34 14.08
CA PRO A 294 7.81 -9.79 13.96
C PRO A 294 9.26 -10.21 13.72
N LYS A 295 9.71 -11.27 14.39
CA LYS A 295 11.06 -11.86 14.18
C LYS A 295 11.10 -12.89 13.05
N THR A 296 9.96 -13.15 12.42
CA THR A 296 9.79 -14.16 11.37
C THR A 296 10.38 -13.69 10.05
N THR A 297 11.13 -14.54 9.37
CA THR A 297 11.54 -14.33 7.99
C THR A 297 10.30 -14.39 7.09
N PRO A 298 10.12 -13.47 6.12
CA PRO A 298 9.08 -13.59 5.11
C PRO A 298 9.15 -14.94 4.40
N ASP A 299 8.00 -15.58 4.20
CA ASP A 299 7.88 -16.94 3.64
C ASP A 299 7.99 -16.98 2.10
N GLY A 300 8.17 -15.82 1.47
CA GLY A 300 8.24 -15.68 0.02
C GLY A 300 6.87 -15.66 -0.66
N TYR A 301 5.77 -15.92 0.06
CA TYR A 301 4.43 -15.83 -0.50
C TYR A 301 4.02 -14.36 -0.67
N ALA A 302 3.53 -14.01 -1.87
CA ALA A 302 2.85 -12.77 -2.16
C ALA A 302 1.46 -13.09 -2.73
N PRO A 303 0.41 -12.39 -2.29
CA PRO A 303 -0.87 -12.40 -2.99
C PRO A 303 -0.66 -11.88 -4.42
N PHE A 304 -1.08 -12.67 -5.42
CA PHE A 304 -1.12 -12.33 -6.87
C PHE A 304 0.18 -12.40 -7.69
#